data_AF-A0A5K0Z677-F1
#
_entry.id   AF-A0A5K0Z677-F1
#
_cell.length_a   1.000
_cell.length_b   1.000
_cell.length_c   1.000
_cell.angle_alpha   90.00
_cell.angle_beta   90.00
_cell.angle_gamma   90.00
#
_symmetry.space_group_name_H-M   'P 1'
#
loop_
_entity.id
_entity.type
_entity.pdbx_description
1 polymer ?
#
loop_
_entity_poly.entity_id
_entity_poly.type
_entity_poly.pdbx_seq_one_letter_code
_entity_poly.pdbx_strand_id
1 'polypeptide(L)' 'NTSTFVDHGLNEADPEVHEIIQKEKHRQFTCLELIASENFTSKAVMEAVGSCLTNKYSEGLPGK' A
#
# COMPACT_ATOMS: atom_id res chain seq x y z
N ASN A 1 -10.39 -30.62 -4.60
CA ASN A 1 -9.16 -29.89 -4.27
C ASN A 1 -9.34 -28.41 -4.58
N THR A 2 -10.05 -27.69 -3.73
CA THR A 2 -10.03 -26.23 -3.72
C THR A 2 -8.78 -25.81 -2.95
N SER A 3 -7.70 -25.47 -3.65
CA SER A 3 -6.59 -24.77 -3.01
C SER A 3 -7.14 -23.47 -2.44
N THR A 4 -7.23 -23.39 -1.12
CA THR A 4 -7.39 -22.13 -0.40
C THR A 4 -6.20 -21.25 -0.77
N PHE A 5 -6.47 -20.15 -1.47
CA PHE A 5 -5.48 -19.08 -1.62
C PHE A 5 -5.16 -18.60 -0.20
N VAL A 6 -3.94 -18.87 0.26
CA VAL A 6 -3.49 -18.41 1.56
C VAL A 6 -3.02 -16.97 1.39
N ASP A 7 -3.81 -16.04 1.90
CA ASP A 7 -3.45 -14.62 1.94
C ASP A 7 -2.57 -14.38 3.18
N HIS A 8 -1.25 -14.36 2.97
CA HIS A 8 -0.29 -14.07 4.01
C HIS A 8 -0.13 -12.56 4.17
N GLY A 9 -0.21 -12.08 5.41
CA GLY A 9 0.11 -10.68 5.69
C GLY A 9 1.58 -10.36 5.34
N LEU A 10 1.86 -9.11 4.99
CA LEU A 10 3.23 -8.69 4.61
C LEU A 10 4.28 -9.05 5.67
N ASN A 11 3.94 -8.97 6.97
CA ASN A 11 4.87 -9.35 8.04
C ASN A 11 5.24 -10.84 8.04
N GLU A 12 4.34 -11.72 7.57
CA GLU A 12 4.62 -13.15 7.45
C GLU A 12 5.34 -13.48 6.16
N ALA A 13 4.94 -12.84 5.06
CA ALA A 13 5.51 -13.08 3.74
C ALA A 13 6.90 -12.44 3.58
N ASP A 14 7.11 -11.25 4.13
CA ASP A 14 8.34 -10.45 4.07
C ASP A 14 8.49 -9.54 5.32
N PRO A 15 9.01 -10.09 6.44
CA PRO A 15 9.20 -9.33 7.68
C PRO A 15 10.23 -8.20 7.54
N GLU A 16 11.20 -8.30 6.63
CA GLU A 16 12.23 -7.27 6.43
C GLU A 16 11.61 -6.01 5.83
N VAL A 17 10.84 -6.15 4.76
CA VAL A 17 10.11 -5.02 4.15
C VAL A 17 9.09 -4.45 5.12
N HIS A 18 8.40 -5.30 5.88
CA HIS A 18 7.49 -4.84 6.93
C HIS A 18 8.21 -3.94 7.95
N GLU A 19 9.39 -4.34 8.42
CA GLU A 19 10.18 -3.56 9.38
C GLU A 19 10.63 -2.21 8.80
N ILE A 20 11.06 -2.18 7.54
CA ILE A 20 11.43 -0.94 6.83
C ILE A 20 10.25 0.03 6.79
N ILE A 21 9.04 -0.46 6.46
CA ILE A 21 7.83 0.36 6.45
C ILE A 21 7.51 0.92 7.84
N GLN A 22 7.64 0.11 8.91
CA GLN A 22 7.41 0.60 10.27
C GLN A 22 8.41 1.67 10.68
N LYS A 23 9.69 1.50 10.34
CA LYS A 23 10.74 2.49 10.58
C LYS A 23 10.45 3.81 9.87
N GLU A 24 10.05 3.77 8.60
CA GLU A 24 9.70 4.98 7.84
C GLU A 24 8.44 5.67 8.39
N LYS A 25 7.41 4.89 8.74
CA LYS A 25 6.21 5.43 9.40
C LYS A 25 6.56 6.16 10.70
N HIS A 26 7.46 5.60 11.50
CA HIS A 26 7.93 6.25 12.73
C HIS A 26 8.71 7.53 12.45
N ARG A 27 9.60 7.51 11.45
CA ARG A 27 10.36 8.69 11.01
C ARG A 27 9.43 9.83 10.60
N GLN A 28 8.48 9.57 9.70
CA GLN A 28 7.50 10.54 9.25
C GLN A 28 6.65 11.13 10.37
N PHE A 29 6.32 10.33 11.40
CA PHE A 29 5.52 10.78 12.52
C PHE A 29 6.31 11.62 13.54
N THR A 30 7.62 11.40 13.65
CA THR A 30 8.48 12.04 14.65
C THR A 30 9.29 13.22 14.11
N CYS A 31 9.49 13.29 12.79
CA CYS A 31 10.18 14.39 12.13
C CYS A 31 9.21 15.51 11.74
N LEU A 32 9.72 16.75 11.77
CA LEU A 32 9.05 17.89 11.17
C LEU A 32 9.36 17.92 9.68
N GLU A 33 8.39 17.53 8.86
CA GLU A 33 8.52 17.53 7.40
C GLU A 33 8.22 18.92 6.82
N LEU A 34 9.23 19.56 6.22
CA LEU A 34 9.16 20.94 5.69
C LEU A 34 9.27 21.01 4.16
N ILE A 35 9.24 19.86 3.49
CA ILE A 35 9.30 19.80 2.03
C ILE A 35 7.91 20.16 1.50
N ALA A 36 7.79 21.34 0.87
CA ALA A 36 6.50 21.90 0.46
C ALA A 36 5.71 21.05 -0.54
N SER A 37 6.38 20.16 -1.28
CA SER A 37 5.76 19.25 -2.25
C SER A 37 5.34 17.91 -1.65
N GLU A 38 5.77 17.59 -0.43
CA GLU A 38 5.39 16.34 0.25
C GLU A 38 4.11 16.53 1.06
N ASN A 39 3.38 15.44 1.27
CA ASN A 39 2.12 15.45 2.02
C ASN A 39 1.81 14.07 2.62
N PHE A 40 0.97 14.05 3.64
CA PHE A 40 0.41 12.83 4.21
C PHE A 40 -0.97 12.58 3.63
N THR A 41 -1.11 11.53 2.83
CA THR A 41 -2.41 11.15 2.28
C THR A 41 -3.31 10.48 3.33
N SER A 42 -4.60 10.41 3.05
CA SER A 42 -5.56 9.77 3.95
C SER A 42 -5.46 8.24 3.91
N LYS A 43 -5.88 7.57 4.98
CA LYS A 43 -5.96 6.11 5.03
C LYS A 43 -6.86 5.54 3.93
N ALA A 44 -7.98 6.21 3.63
CA ALA A 44 -8.91 5.79 2.59
C ALA A 44 -8.25 5.75 1.19
N VAL A 45 -7.36 6.70 0.90
CA VAL A 45 -6.58 6.69 -0.35
C VAL A 45 -5.62 5.50 -0.39
N MET A 46 -4.90 5.22 0.71
CA MET A 46 -3.99 4.07 0.78
C MET A 46 -4.73 2.73 0.63
N GLU A 47 -5.91 2.59 1.23
CA GLU A 47 -6.75 1.38 1.09
C GLU A 47 -7.21 1.16 -0.36
N ALA A 48 -7.60 2.23 -1.07
CA ALA A 48 -7.97 2.14 -2.48
C ALA A 48 -6.77 1.77 -3.37
N VAL A 49 -5.59 2.35 -3.10
CA VAL A 49 -4.35 2.05 -3.84
C VAL A 49 -3.92 0.59 -3.64
N GLY A 50 -4.04 0.05 -2.42
CA GLY A 50 -3.73 -1.35 -2.11
C GLY A 50 -4.82 -2.37 -2.46
N SER A 51 -5.82 -1.98 -3.25
CA SER A 51 -6.97 -2.83 -3.57
C SER A 51 -6.75 -3.75 -4.78
N CYS A 52 -7.72 -4.64 -5.02
CA CYS A 52 -7.70 -5.56 -6.15
C CYS A 52 -7.75 -4.88 -7.54
N LEU A 53 -7.94 -3.55 -7.61
CA LEU A 53 -7.89 -2.80 -8.87
C LEU A 53 -6.57 -3.00 -9.62
N THR A 54 -5.46 -3.26 -8.91
CA THR A 54 -4.16 -3.57 -9.52
C THR A 54 -4.15 -4.81 -10.42
N ASN A 55 -5.14 -5.70 -10.28
CA ASN A 55 -5.21 -6.94 -11.05
C ASN A 55 -5.83 -6.73 -12.44
N LYS A 56 -6.48 -5.59 -12.68
CA LYS A 56 -7.26 -5.38 -13.90
C LYS A 56 -6.45 -4.66 -14.96
N TYR A 57 -6.37 -5.27 -16.13
CA TYR A 57 -6.02 -4.58 -17.38
C TYR A 57 -7.27 -3.94 -17.98
N SER A 58 -7.26 -2.63 -18.23
CA SER A 58 -8.43 -1.86 -18.67
C SER A 58 -8.08 -0.79 -19.70
N GLU A 59 -7.47 -1.20 -20.82
CA GLU A 59 -7.29 -0.33 -21.98
C GLU A 59 -8.64 0.13 -22.56
N GLY A 60 -8.64 1.31 -23.19
CA GLY A 60 -9.85 1.92 -23.74
C GLY A 60 -10.48 2.94 -22.78
N LEU A 61 -11.76 3.22 -22.97
CA LEU A 61 -12.53 4.16 -22.15
C LEU A 61 -13.75 3.44 -21.56
N PRO A 62 -14.28 3.90 -20.41
CA PRO A 62 -15.50 3.32 -19.85
C PRO A 62 -16.63 3.31 -20.88
N GLY A 63 -17.18 2.12 -21.16
CA GLY A 63 -18.29 1.93 -22.09
C GLY A 63 -17.94 2.01 -23.58
N LYS A 64 -16.66 1.96 -23.95
CA LYS A 64 -16.20 1.78 -25.33
C LYS A 64 -15.62 0.40 -25.56
#